data_AF-A0A7J9K4A0-F1
#
_entry.id   AF-A0A7J9K4A0-F1
#
_cell.length_a   1.000
_cell.length_b   1.000
_cell.length_c   1.000
_cell.angle_alpha   90.00
_cell.angle_beta   90.00
_cell.angle_gamma   90.00
#
_symmetry.space_group_name_H-M   'P 1'
#
loop_
_entity.id
_entity.type
_entity.pdbx_description
1 polymer ?
#
loop_
_entity_poly.entity_id
_entity_poly.type
_entity_poly.pdbx_seq_one_letter_code
_entity_poly.pdbx_strand_id
1 'polypeptide(L)' 'MPIKVIAEGDESMDGQILIDNKQEKSVKVLKNVDTMAYYHLFADQMGDQNQSAVLGSYDEQRKMWSTPPNEMY' A
#
# COMPACT_ATOMS: atom_id res chain seq x y z
N MET A 1 14.21 -13.75 13.96
CA MET A 1 15.18 -14.22 12.94
C MET A 1 16.10 -13.06 12.63
N PRO A 2 17.41 -13.19 12.82
CA PRO A 2 18.33 -12.14 12.42
C PRO A 2 18.50 -12.14 10.90
N ILE A 3 18.62 -10.95 10.32
CA ILE A 3 18.63 -10.75 8.86
C ILE A 3 19.81 -9.86 8.44
N LYS A 4 20.32 -10.08 7.23
CA LYS A 4 21.32 -9.25 6.56
C LYS A 4 20.75 -8.77 5.22
N VAL A 5 21.11 -7.56 4.82
CA VAL A 5 20.88 -7.04 3.46
C VAL A 5 22.21 -7.05 2.70
N ILE A 6 22.23 -7.55 1.46
CA ILE A 6 23.39 -7.47 0.59
C ILE A 6 23.49 -6.05 0.00
N ALA A 7 24.68 -5.47 0.06
CA ALA A 7 24.99 -4.12 -0.45
C ALA A 7 26.50 -4.05 -0.75
N GLU A 8 26.96 -4.94 -1.61
CA GLU A 8 28.39 -5.15 -1.91
C GLU A 8 28.79 -4.50 -3.25
N GLY A 9 27.85 -3.85 -3.94
CA GLY A 9 28.08 -3.18 -5.23
C GLY A 9 27.86 -4.10 -6.44
N ASP A 10 27.28 -5.28 -6.22
CA ASP A 10 26.80 -6.16 -7.28
C ASP A 10 25.31 -5.91 -7.47
N GLU A 11 24.96 -5.17 -8.53
CA GLU A 11 23.58 -4.78 -8.85
C GLU A 11 22.63 -5.98 -8.95
N SER A 12 23.13 -7.18 -9.27
CA SER A 12 22.29 -8.38 -9.37
C SER A 12 21.86 -8.95 -8.01
N MET A 13 22.59 -8.62 -6.94
CA MET A 13 22.37 -9.16 -5.61
C MET A 13 22.05 -8.11 -4.55
N ASP A 14 22.43 -6.86 -4.78
CA ASP A 14 22.17 -5.77 -3.85
C ASP A 14 20.66 -5.63 -3.58
N GLY A 15 20.31 -5.51 -2.30
CA GLY A 15 18.92 -5.46 -1.81
C GLY A 15 18.33 -6.82 -1.40
N GLN A 16 18.99 -7.94 -1.69
CA GLN A 16 18.53 -9.24 -1.20
C GLN A 16 18.63 -9.35 0.33
N ILE A 17 17.59 -9.91 0.94
CA ILE A 17 17.51 -10.14 2.39
C ILE A 17 17.81 -11.62 2.68
N LEU A 18 18.85 -11.86 3.47
CA LEU A 18 19.26 -13.19 3.89
C LEU A 18 19.00 -13.40 5.39
N ILE A 19 18.74 -14.64 5.77
CA ILE A 19 18.70 -15.03 7.19
C ILE A 19 20.13 -15.20 7.67
N ASP A 20 20.56 -14.36 8.61
CA ASP A 20 21.90 -14.38 9.16
C ASP A 20 21.85 -14.83 10.63
N ASN A 21 21.98 -16.12 10.88
CA ASN A 21 21.92 -16.68 12.24
C ASN A 21 23.08 -16.24 13.15
N LYS A 22 24.04 -15.46 12.65
CA LYS A 22 25.19 -14.95 13.43
C LYS A 22 24.96 -13.55 13.99
N GLN A 23 23.90 -12.85 13.58
CA GLN A 23 23.59 -11.51 14.11
C GLN A 23 22.70 -11.56 15.35
N GLU A 24 22.93 -10.62 16.27
CA GLU A 24 22.15 -10.50 17.51
C GLU A 24 20.80 -9.80 17.29
N LYS A 25 20.70 -8.89 16.32
CA LYS A 25 19.47 -8.14 16.05
C LYS A 25 18.48 -8.99 15.26
N SER A 26 17.40 -9.37 15.94
CA SER A 26 16.36 -10.22 15.35
C SER A 26 15.10 -9.43 15.00
N VAL A 27 14.46 -9.81 13.89
CA VAL A 27 13.13 -9.31 13.49
C VAL A 27 12.11 -10.45 13.44
N LYS A 28 10.83 -10.11 13.48
CA LYS A 28 9.74 -11.06 13.24
C LYS A 28 9.46 -11.11 11.74
N VAL A 29 9.63 -12.29 11.13
CA VAL A 29 9.34 -12.52 9.72
C VAL A 29 8.00 -13.24 9.63
N LEU A 30 7.03 -12.64 8.94
CA LEU A 30 5.75 -13.27 8.65
C LEU A 30 5.94 -14.29 7.53
N LYS A 31 5.86 -15.58 7.85
CA LYS A 31 6.08 -16.66 6.88
C LYS A 31 4.81 -17.07 6.13
N ASN A 32 3.67 -16.93 6.78
CA ASN A 32 2.38 -17.30 6.21
C ASN A 32 1.32 -16.32 6.69
N VAL A 33 0.28 -16.15 5.88
CA VAL A 33 -0.92 -15.39 6.20
C VAL A 33 -2.13 -16.22 5.79
N ASP A 34 -3.23 -16.10 6.53
CA ASP A 34 -4.51 -16.58 6.03
C ASP A 34 -4.93 -15.68 4.87
N THR A 35 -4.78 -16.19 3.65
CA THR A 35 -5.04 -15.44 2.42
C THR A 35 -6.52 -15.08 2.28
N MET A 36 -7.43 -15.91 2.77
CA MET A 36 -8.87 -15.62 2.71
C MET A 36 -9.24 -14.56 3.73
N ALA A 37 -8.77 -14.67 4.97
CA ALA A 37 -9.01 -13.63 5.98
C ALA A 37 -8.43 -12.28 5.55
N TYR A 38 -7.21 -12.27 4.99
CA TYR A 38 -6.59 -11.04 4.48
C TYR A 38 -7.37 -10.46 3.28
N TYR A 39 -7.81 -11.30 2.35
CA TYR A 39 -8.64 -10.87 1.23
C TYR A 39 -9.94 -10.21 1.71
N HIS A 40 -10.65 -10.83 2.65
CA HIS A 40 -11.89 -10.27 3.18
C HIS A 40 -11.66 -8.92 3.87
N LEU A 41 -10.65 -8.81 4.73
CA LEU A 41 -10.29 -7.54 5.37
C LEU A 41 -9.99 -6.43 4.35
N PHE A 42 -9.26 -6.78 3.29
CA PHE A 42 -8.89 -5.83 2.25
C PHE A 42 -10.09 -5.41 1.38
N ALA A 43 -10.97 -6.35 1.02
CA ALA A 43 -12.17 -6.07 0.24
C ALA A 43 -13.16 -5.19 1.03
N ASP A 44 -13.34 -5.47 2.32
CA ASP A 44 -14.18 -4.68 3.21
C ASP A 44 -13.67 -3.23 3.31
N GLN A 45 -12.35 -3.03 3.39
CA GLN A 45 -11.74 -1.69 3.37
C GLN A 45 -11.90 -0.97 2.03
N MET A 46 -11.85 -1.68 0.88
CA MET A 46 -12.13 -1.06 -0.41
C MET A 46 -13.59 -0.63 -0.57
N GLY A 47 -14.51 -1.33 0.08
CA GLY A 47 -15.93 -0.95 0.13
C GLY A 47 -16.21 0.26 1.02
N ASP A 48 -15.23 0.72 1.82
CA ASP A 48 -15.38 1.87 2.69
C ASP A 48 -15.44 3.17 1.87
N GLN A 49 -16.65 3.74 1.82
CA GLN A 49 -16.93 4.98 1.10
C GLN A 49 -16.14 6.18 1.64
N ASN A 50 -15.59 6.09 2.85
CA ASN A 50 -14.74 7.13 3.44
C ASN A 50 -13.30 7.12 2.90
N GLN A 51 -12.89 6.04 2.21
CA GLN A 51 -11.56 5.94 1.57
C GLN A 51 -11.60 6.21 0.07
N SER A 52 -12.80 6.28 -0.51
CA SER A 52 -12.97 6.86 -1.83
C SER A 52 -12.84 8.37 -1.71
N ALA A 53 -12.25 9.03 -2.72
CA ALA A 53 -12.42 10.46 -2.84
C ALA A 53 -13.92 10.77 -2.76
N VAL A 54 -14.33 11.68 -1.88
CA VAL A 54 -15.71 12.17 -1.81
C VAL A 54 -15.96 13.02 -3.04
N LEU A 55 -16.07 12.33 -4.16
CA LEU A 55 -16.58 12.86 -5.39
C LEU A 55 -18.09 12.93 -5.19
N GLY A 56 -18.68 14.11 -5.43
CA GLY A 56 -20.13 14.17 -5.65
C GLY A 56 -20.54 13.14 -6.71
N SER A 57 -21.83 12.90 -6.86
CA SER A 57 -22.33 12.11 -7.99
C SER A 57 -21.70 12.58 -9.31
N TYR A 58 -21.58 11.67 -10.28
CA TYR A 58 -21.03 12.01 -11.60
C TYR A 58 -21.64 13.30 -12.19
N ASP A 59 -22.95 13.51 -11.97
CA ASP A 59 -23.66 14.71 -12.41
C ASP A 59 -23.23 15.98 -11.66
N GLU A 60 -23.01 15.91 -10.34
CA GLU A 60 -22.49 17.03 -9.55
C GLU A 60 -21.05 17.39 -9.95
N GLN A 61 -20.20 16.39 -10.19
CA GLN A 61 -18.83 16.61 -10.65
C GLN A 61 -18.80 17.22 -12.05
N ARG A 62 -19.60 16.67 -12.96
CA ARG A 62 -19.72 17.15 -14.33
C ARG A 62 -20.20 18.60 -14.35
N LYS A 63 -21.17 18.96 -13.49
CA LYS A 63 -21.62 20.34 -13.33
C LYS A 63 -20.47 21.24 -12.87
N MET A 64 -19.76 20.85 -11.80
CA MET A 64 -18.62 21.60 -11.27
C MET A 64 -17.51 21.81 -12.32
N TRP A 65 -17.14 20.79 -13.09
CA TRP A 65 -16.11 20.90 -14.13
C TRP A 65 -16.56 21.70 -15.36
N SER A 66 -17.86 21.72 -15.64
CA SER A 66 -18.41 22.45 -16.79
C SER A 66 -18.70 23.91 -16.48
N THR A 67 -18.75 24.30 -15.19
CA THR A 67 -19.00 25.68 -14.77
C THR A 67 -17.71 26.51 -14.88
N PRO A 68 -17.70 27.61 -15.66
CA PRO A 68 -16.56 28.52 -15.73
C PRO A 68 -16.26 29.16 -14.37
N PRO A 69 -15.00 29.51 -14.06
CA PRO A 69 -14.62 30.08 -12.75
C PRO A 69 -15.38 31.34 -12.35
N ASN A 70 -15.94 32.06 -13.32
CA ASN A 70 -16.59 33.36 -13.14
C ASN A 70 -18.08 33.24 -12.74
N GLU A 71 -18.63 32.04 -12.64
CA GLU A 71 -20.05 31.78 -12.32
C GLU A 71 -20.25 31.03 -10.98
N MET A 72 -19.17 30.84 -10.20
CA MET A 72 -19.17 30.06 -8.97
C MET A 72 -19.46 30.88 -7.68
N TYR A 73 -19.87 32.14 -7.79
CA TYR A 73 -20.28 33.01 -6.67
C TYR A 73 -21.54 33.80 -6.98
#